data_AF-A0A931EC67-F1
#
_entry.id   AF-A0A931EC67-F1
#
_cell.length_a   1.000
_cell.length_b   1.000
_cell.length_c   1.000
_cell.angle_alpha   90.00
_cell.angle_beta   90.00
_cell.angle_gamma   90.00
#
_symmetry.space_group_name_H-M   'P 1'
#
loop_
_entity.id
_entity.type
_entity.pdbx_description
1 polymer ?
#
loop_
_entity_poly.entity_id
_entity_poly.type
_entity_poly.pdbx_seq_one_letter_code
_entity_poly.pdbx_strand_id
1 'polypeptide(L)'
;MANIVITPPGRFAFPKVAQLWEGREVLYRFGARDVTLRYRQTLLGVVWVVLQPLLMAVIFTLVFQKVAHLPSAGVPGLVFVFTGLLAWNLFNGIVTRASASLVSNRDLVSKVFFPRMLVPLATSYSTIVDFFVSLAFLFVLLIVYGINPGLGILLSPVWTAMVILLAAGAGLVASALMVRYRDIAYVVPFALQFLLYASPIAYSISAVPSRYRVIYDINPLTWLLQEFQWAFLHQPAPPIWQITLSIVVPIAVFVGGAVIFEQMERGFADVI
;
A
#
# COMPACT_ATOMS: atom_id res chain seq x y z
N MET A 1 -32.19 -29.02 -19.01
CA MET A 1 -30.73 -29.22 -18.89
C MET A 1 -30.07 -27.92 -19.30
N ALA A 2 -29.39 -27.23 -18.38
CA ALA A 2 -28.72 -25.97 -18.68
C ALA A 2 -27.43 -26.28 -19.47
N ASN A 3 -27.34 -25.81 -20.71
CA ASN A 3 -26.15 -25.94 -21.53
C ASN A 3 -25.03 -25.09 -20.92
N ILE A 4 -24.02 -25.74 -20.35
CA ILE A 4 -22.79 -25.08 -19.91
C ILE A 4 -21.94 -24.86 -21.16
N VAL A 5 -22.02 -23.66 -21.73
CA VAL A 5 -21.17 -23.26 -22.86
C VAL A 5 -19.80 -22.87 -22.32
N ILE A 6 -18.82 -23.76 -22.46
CA ILE A 6 -17.42 -23.48 -22.14
C ILE A 6 -16.84 -22.66 -23.31
N THR A 7 -16.79 -21.33 -23.14
CA THR A 7 -16.13 -20.44 -24.11
C THR A 7 -14.62 -20.40 -23.83
N PRO A 8 -13.77 -20.51 -24.86
CA PRO A 8 -12.33 -20.35 -24.68
C PRO A 8 -12.05 -18.92 -24.20
N PRO A 9 -11.24 -18.74 -23.13
CA PRO A 9 -11.01 -17.42 -22.59
C PRO A 9 -10.18 -16.58 -23.56
N GLY A 10 -10.67 -15.37 -23.86
CA GLY A 10 -10.00 -14.42 -24.76
C GLY A 10 -8.56 -14.05 -24.35
N ARG A 11 -7.85 -13.37 -25.25
CA ARG A 11 -6.43 -12.97 -25.08
C ARG A 11 -6.19 -12.08 -23.85
N PHE A 12 -7.19 -11.31 -23.43
CA PHE A 12 -7.23 -10.61 -22.15
C PHE A 12 -8.28 -11.27 -21.26
N ALA A 13 -7.86 -12.03 -20.25
CA ALA A 13 -8.76 -12.44 -19.18
C ALA A 13 -8.94 -11.28 -18.22
N PHE A 14 -10.12 -10.68 -18.23
CA PHE A 14 -10.53 -9.80 -17.15
C PHE A 14 -10.95 -10.64 -15.94
N PRO A 15 -10.69 -10.16 -14.71
CA PRO A 15 -11.19 -10.82 -13.53
C PRO A 15 -12.70 -10.93 -13.58
N LYS A 16 -13.23 -12.13 -13.32
CA LYS A 16 -14.67 -12.36 -13.27
C LYS A 16 -15.22 -11.75 -11.98
N VAL A 17 -15.65 -10.49 -12.06
CA VAL A 17 -16.14 -9.71 -10.90
C VAL A 17 -17.23 -10.46 -10.12
N ALA A 18 -18.12 -11.19 -10.80
CA ALA A 18 -19.13 -12.03 -10.16
C ALA A 18 -18.53 -13.12 -9.26
N GLN A 19 -17.46 -13.79 -9.71
CA GLN A 19 -16.79 -14.84 -8.93
C GLN A 19 -16.00 -14.26 -7.74
N LEU A 20 -15.39 -13.08 -7.91
CA LEU A 20 -14.76 -12.36 -6.81
C LEU A 20 -15.80 -11.96 -5.75
N TRP A 21 -16.99 -11.55 -6.18
CA TRP A 21 -18.09 -11.21 -5.27
C TRP A 21 -18.65 -12.43 -4.55
N GLU A 22 -18.80 -13.57 -5.22
CA GLU A 22 -19.18 -14.84 -4.59
C GLU A 22 -18.14 -15.28 -3.55
N GLY A 23 -16.86 -15.09 -3.84
CA GLY A 23 -15.73 -15.40 -2.94
C GLY A 23 -15.45 -14.37 -1.83
N ARG A 24 -16.27 -13.31 -1.67
CA ARG A 24 -16.04 -12.24 -0.67
C ARG A 24 -15.92 -12.76 0.77
N GLU A 25 -16.60 -13.87 1.09
CA GLU A 25 -16.50 -14.49 2.40
C GLU A 25 -15.12 -15.13 2.63
N VAL A 26 -14.51 -15.67 1.58
CA VAL A 26 -13.13 -16.17 1.63
C VAL A 26 -12.17 -15.03 1.92
N LEU A 27 -12.33 -13.89 1.24
CA LEU A 27 -11.53 -12.68 1.48
C LEU A 27 -11.59 -12.27 2.95
N TYR A 28 -12.80 -12.16 3.51
CA TYR A 28 -13.01 -11.77 4.91
C TYR A 28 -12.42 -12.80 5.88
N ARG A 29 -12.73 -14.09 5.72
CA ARG A 29 -12.26 -15.15 6.62
C ARG A 29 -10.74 -15.27 6.59
N PHE A 30 -10.13 -15.15 5.41
CA PHE A 30 -8.68 -15.22 5.25
C PHE A 30 -7.98 -14.00 5.87
N GLY A 31 -8.51 -12.79 5.64
CA GLY A 31 -8.00 -11.57 6.27
C GLY A 31 -8.16 -11.58 7.80
N ALA A 32 -9.31 -12.02 8.31
CA ALA A 32 -9.55 -12.15 9.75
C ALA A 32 -8.64 -13.19 10.42
N ARG A 33 -8.37 -14.30 9.72
CA ARG A 33 -7.39 -15.31 10.16
C ARG A 33 -5.99 -14.71 10.24
N ASP A 34 -5.56 -13.97 9.21
CA ASP A 34 -4.24 -13.32 9.17
C ASP A 34 -4.05 -12.34 10.34
N VAL A 35 -5.06 -11.51 10.61
CA VAL A 35 -5.07 -10.62 11.79
C VAL A 35 -4.98 -11.42 13.08
N THR A 36 -5.82 -12.43 13.25
CA THR A 36 -5.84 -13.23 14.48
C THR A 36 -4.48 -13.90 14.72
N LEU A 37 -3.91 -14.56 13.72
CA LEU A 37 -2.61 -15.22 13.84
C LEU A 37 -1.50 -14.25 14.25
N ARG A 38 -1.54 -13.01 13.74
CA ARG A 38 -0.57 -11.98 14.07
C ARG A 38 -0.64 -11.49 15.51
N TYR A 39 -1.85 -11.28 16.05
CA TYR A 39 -2.02 -10.68 17.39
C TYR A 39 -2.12 -11.72 18.51
N ARG A 40 -2.37 -13.01 18.20
CA ARG A 40 -2.67 -14.05 19.21
C ARG A 40 -1.46 -14.51 20.04
N GLN A 41 -0.23 -14.10 19.72
CA GLN A 41 1.00 -14.57 20.40
C GLN A 41 2.08 -13.50 20.60
N THR A 42 1.72 -12.22 20.64
CA THR A 42 2.68 -11.11 20.78
C THR A 42 2.55 -10.43 22.13
N LEU A 43 3.65 -10.34 22.90
CA LEU A 43 3.68 -9.63 24.19
C LEU A 43 3.31 -8.15 24.06
N LEU A 44 3.72 -7.50 22.97
CA LEU A 44 3.50 -6.07 22.73
C LEU A 44 2.29 -5.80 21.81
N GLY A 45 1.79 -6.80 21.07
CA GLY A 45 0.56 -6.70 20.27
C GLY A 45 0.40 -5.41 19.46
N VAL A 46 -0.69 -4.71 19.74
CA VAL A 46 -1.08 -3.45 19.10
C VAL A 46 -0.07 -2.32 19.35
N VAL A 47 0.66 -2.33 20.47
CA VAL A 47 1.69 -1.32 20.77
C VAL A 47 2.79 -1.35 19.71
N TRP A 48 3.14 -2.54 19.22
CA TRP A 48 4.19 -2.70 18.22
C TRP A 48 3.86 -2.00 16.89
N VAL A 49 2.58 -2.01 16.50
CA VAL A 49 2.08 -1.37 15.29
C VAL A 49 2.38 0.12 15.26
N VAL A 50 2.30 0.78 16.42
CA VAL A 50 2.56 2.22 16.56
C VAL A 50 4.04 2.48 16.85
N LEU A 51 4.65 1.64 17.68
CA LEU A 51 6.03 1.82 18.14
C LEU A 51 7.02 1.79 16.98
N GLN A 52 6.87 0.86 16.03
CA GLN A 52 7.81 0.74 14.91
C GLN A 52 7.78 1.99 13.99
N PRO A 53 6.63 2.45 13.48
CA PRO A 53 6.55 3.71 12.72
C PRO A 53 7.02 4.93 13.52
N LEU A 54 6.74 4.97 14.83
CA LEU A 54 7.16 6.07 15.69
C LEU A 54 8.70 6.14 15.82
N LEU A 55 9.35 5.01 16.08
CA LEU A 55 10.81 4.95 16.14
C LEU A 55 11.43 5.34 14.80
N MET A 56 10.85 4.88 13.68
CA MET A 56 11.28 5.27 12.35
C MET A 56 11.10 6.78 12.11
N ALA A 57 9.97 7.36 12.54
CA ALA A 57 9.72 8.80 12.44
C ALA A 57 10.73 9.62 13.26
N VAL A 58 11.07 9.17 14.47
CA VAL A 58 12.10 9.80 15.31
C VAL A 58 13.45 9.76 14.60
N ILE A 59 13.88 8.60 14.11
CA ILE A 59 15.16 8.44 13.40
C ILE A 59 15.20 9.35 12.16
N PHE A 60 14.15 9.35 11.35
CA PHE A 60 14.07 10.17 10.14
C PHE A 60 14.07 11.67 10.46
N THR A 61 13.37 12.07 11.51
CA THR A 61 13.37 13.47 11.97
C THR A 61 14.78 13.90 12.43
N LEU A 62 15.46 13.06 13.20
CA LEU A 62 16.83 13.34 13.64
C LEU A 62 17.78 13.46 12.45
N VAL A 63 17.77 12.50 11.54
CA VAL A 63 18.69 12.47 10.40
C VAL A 63 18.39 13.60 9.41
N PHE A 64 17.16 13.74 8.95
CA PHE A 64 16.86 14.66 7.85
C PHE A 64 16.67 16.11 8.31
N GLN A 65 16.14 16.34 9.51
CA GLN A 65 15.82 17.70 9.95
C GLN A 65 16.85 18.26 10.93
N LYS A 66 17.36 17.44 11.86
CA LYS A 66 18.39 17.91 12.80
C LYS A 66 19.80 17.84 12.22
N VAL A 67 20.15 16.77 11.51
CA VAL A 67 21.50 16.62 10.93
C VAL A 67 21.57 17.26 9.53
N ALA A 68 20.65 16.93 8.63
CA ALA A 68 20.67 17.45 7.25
C ALA A 68 19.97 18.81 7.07
N HIS A 69 19.37 19.37 8.12
CA HIS A 69 18.72 20.70 8.12
C HIS A 69 17.66 20.88 7.01
N LEU A 70 16.99 19.79 6.62
CA LEU A 70 15.95 19.85 5.59
C LEU A 70 14.63 20.36 6.18
N PRO A 71 13.92 21.24 5.45
CA PRO A 71 12.69 21.85 5.94
C PRO A 71 11.51 20.86 5.96
N SER A 72 10.68 20.99 7.00
CA SER A 72 9.41 20.29 7.21
C SER A 72 8.19 21.18 6.94
N ALA A 73 8.34 22.17 6.06
CA ALA A 73 7.29 23.10 5.65
C ALA A 73 6.54 23.77 6.83
N GLY A 74 7.28 24.16 7.87
CA GLY A 74 6.74 24.88 9.04
C GLY A 74 6.07 23.99 10.10
N VAL A 75 6.06 22.67 9.93
CA VAL A 75 5.41 21.71 10.85
C VAL A 75 6.46 21.00 11.71
N PRO A 76 6.15 20.66 12.98
CA PRO A 76 7.01 19.81 13.79
C PRO A 76 7.43 18.54 13.07
N GLY A 77 8.73 18.30 13.05
CA GLY A 77 9.34 17.25 12.24
C GLY A 77 8.76 15.87 12.41
N LEU A 78 8.57 15.48 13.67
CA LEU A 78 8.04 14.18 14.03
C LEU A 78 6.66 13.93 13.40
N VAL A 79 5.77 14.93 13.46
CA VAL A 79 4.41 14.84 12.93
C VAL A 79 4.43 14.82 11.39
N PHE A 80 5.30 15.63 10.79
CA PHE A 80 5.51 15.65 9.34
C PHE A 80 5.94 14.28 8.81
N VAL A 81 7.00 13.71 9.38
CA VAL A 81 7.53 12.42 8.98
C VAL A 81 6.55 11.29 9.28
N PHE A 82 5.91 11.30 10.46
CA PHE A 82 4.96 10.25 10.84
C PHE A 82 3.76 10.20 9.87
N THR A 83 3.27 11.37 9.43
CA THR A 83 2.18 11.47 8.43
C THR A 83 2.58 10.84 7.10
N GLY A 84 3.79 11.12 6.60
CA GLY A 84 4.31 10.48 5.39
C GLY A 84 4.49 8.96 5.57
N LEU A 85 4.97 8.54 6.75
CA LEU A 85 5.16 7.13 7.06
C LEU A 85 3.85 6.34 7.12
N LEU A 86 2.70 6.95 7.42
CA LEU A 86 1.41 6.26 7.36
C LEU A 86 1.10 5.72 5.97
N ALA A 87 1.15 6.58 4.96
CA ALA A 87 0.88 6.19 3.57
C ALA A 87 1.97 5.25 3.04
N TRP A 88 3.25 5.51 3.37
CA TRP A 88 4.35 4.62 3.01
C TRP A 88 4.17 3.21 3.59
N ASN A 89 3.89 3.10 4.90
CA ASN A 89 3.77 1.80 5.56
C ASN A 89 2.55 1.03 5.08
N LEU A 90 1.45 1.73 4.76
CA LEU A 90 0.28 1.11 4.13
C LEU A 90 0.64 0.51 2.76
N PHE A 91 1.31 1.28 1.90
CA PHE A 91 1.76 0.82 0.59
C PHE A 91 2.74 -0.36 0.70
N ASN A 92 3.84 -0.16 1.44
CA ASN A 92 4.90 -1.14 1.64
C ASN A 92 4.38 -2.44 2.26
N GLY A 93 3.50 -2.33 3.26
CA GLY A 93 2.91 -3.47 3.94
C GLY A 93 2.00 -4.30 3.05
N ILE A 94 1.15 -3.66 2.23
CA ILE A 94 0.28 -4.37 1.28
C ILE A 94 1.13 -5.07 0.21
N VAL A 95 2.06 -4.37 -0.45
CA VAL A 95 2.88 -4.95 -1.53
C VAL A 95 3.69 -6.15 -1.03
N THR A 96 4.38 -6.01 0.11
CA THR A 96 5.24 -7.06 0.67
C THR A 96 4.47 -8.32 1.04
N ARG A 97 3.26 -8.18 1.61
CA ARG A 97 2.45 -9.35 1.97
C ARG A 97 1.77 -9.97 0.75
N ALA A 98 1.22 -9.14 -0.12
CA ALA A 98 0.55 -9.60 -1.33
C ALA A 98 1.53 -10.39 -2.22
N SER A 99 2.78 -9.92 -2.36
CA SER A 99 3.79 -10.60 -3.17
C SER A 99 4.06 -12.03 -2.68
N ALA A 100 4.22 -12.24 -1.37
CA ALA A 100 4.52 -13.55 -0.80
C ALA A 100 3.27 -14.45 -0.57
N SER A 101 2.06 -13.91 -0.74
CA SER A 101 0.82 -14.53 -0.28
C SER A 101 0.50 -15.88 -0.94
N LEU A 102 0.67 -16.00 -2.25
CA LEU A 102 0.40 -17.24 -2.99
C LEU A 102 1.41 -18.34 -2.64
N VAL A 103 2.69 -17.99 -2.54
CA VAL A 103 3.76 -18.94 -2.21
C VAL A 103 3.62 -19.44 -0.77
N SER A 104 3.33 -18.55 0.18
CA SER A 104 3.13 -18.90 1.59
C SER A 104 1.85 -19.71 1.84
N ASN A 105 0.85 -19.63 0.95
CA ASN A 105 -0.42 -20.36 1.07
C ASN A 105 -0.59 -21.40 -0.05
N ARG A 106 0.51 -21.93 -0.58
CA ARG A 106 0.53 -22.89 -1.71
C ARG A 106 -0.38 -24.11 -1.47
N ASP A 107 -0.39 -24.66 -0.26
CA ASP A 107 -1.25 -25.77 0.13
C ASP A 107 -2.74 -25.46 -0.03
N LEU A 108 -3.17 -24.26 0.35
CA LEU A 108 -4.56 -23.84 0.22
C LEU A 108 -4.93 -23.61 -1.24
N VAL A 109 -4.05 -22.92 -1.97
CA VAL A 109 -4.25 -22.54 -3.38
C VAL A 109 -4.27 -23.76 -4.32
N SER A 110 -3.56 -24.83 -3.97
CA SER A 110 -3.53 -26.08 -4.74
C SER A 110 -4.71 -27.02 -4.44
N LYS A 111 -5.26 -26.98 -3.21
CA LYS A 111 -6.26 -27.96 -2.75
C LYS A 111 -7.70 -27.45 -2.79
N VAL A 112 -7.93 -26.14 -2.86
CA VAL A 112 -9.26 -25.53 -2.82
C VAL A 112 -9.50 -24.71 -4.08
N PHE A 113 -10.65 -24.93 -4.73
CA PHE A 113 -11.05 -24.15 -5.90
C PHE A 113 -11.72 -22.84 -5.48
N PHE A 114 -11.03 -21.72 -5.71
CA PHE A 114 -11.57 -20.36 -5.54
C PHE A 114 -10.74 -19.38 -6.38
N PRO A 115 -11.24 -18.15 -6.65
CA PRO A 115 -10.48 -17.14 -7.39
C PRO A 115 -9.19 -16.78 -6.65
N ARG A 116 -8.02 -17.14 -7.21
CA ARG A 116 -6.73 -17.03 -6.49
C ARG A 116 -6.32 -15.57 -6.23
N MET A 117 -6.83 -14.64 -7.02
CA MET A 117 -6.67 -13.19 -6.83
C MET A 117 -7.16 -12.70 -5.45
N LEU A 118 -8.08 -13.44 -4.81
CA LEU A 118 -8.54 -13.10 -3.46
C LEU A 118 -7.46 -13.30 -2.41
N VAL A 119 -6.47 -14.18 -2.62
CA VAL A 119 -5.40 -14.42 -1.62
C VAL A 119 -4.52 -13.18 -1.45
N PRO A 120 -3.91 -12.60 -2.51
CA PRO A 120 -3.14 -11.36 -2.35
C PRO A 120 -3.98 -10.21 -1.81
N LEU A 121 -5.22 -10.05 -2.29
CA LEU A 121 -6.10 -8.97 -1.84
C LEU A 121 -6.45 -9.09 -0.35
N ALA A 122 -6.69 -10.31 0.15
CA ALA A 122 -7.02 -10.56 1.55
C ALA A 122 -5.91 -10.11 2.51
N THR A 123 -4.64 -10.18 2.09
CA THR A 123 -3.51 -9.74 2.91
C THR A 123 -3.49 -8.23 3.17
N SER A 124 -4.24 -7.45 2.38
CA SER A 124 -4.39 -6.01 2.62
C SER A 124 -5.14 -5.72 3.91
N TYR A 125 -6.02 -6.62 4.35
CA TYR A 125 -6.89 -6.42 5.51
C TYR A 125 -6.09 -6.16 6.79
N SER A 126 -5.08 -6.99 7.07
CA SER A 126 -4.24 -6.83 8.27
C SER A 126 -3.44 -5.52 8.25
N THR A 127 -2.94 -5.12 7.08
CA THR A 127 -2.21 -3.84 6.93
C THR A 127 -3.13 -2.63 7.07
N ILE A 128 -4.38 -2.73 6.61
CA ILE A 128 -5.39 -1.66 6.78
C ILE A 128 -5.75 -1.48 8.25
N VAL A 129 -5.90 -2.58 9.01
CA VAL A 129 -6.13 -2.50 10.46
C VAL A 129 -4.95 -1.79 11.15
N ASP A 130 -3.72 -2.17 10.83
CA ASP A 130 -2.51 -1.53 11.36
C ASP A 130 -2.46 -0.02 11.04
N PHE A 131 -2.85 0.34 9.82
CA PHE A 131 -2.94 1.73 9.38
C PHE A 131 -3.94 2.52 10.23
N PHE A 132 -5.14 1.99 10.50
CA PHE A 132 -6.13 2.70 11.33
C PHE A 132 -5.67 2.89 12.78
N VAL A 133 -4.96 1.90 13.35
CA VAL A 133 -4.32 2.05 14.67
C VAL A 133 -3.29 3.17 14.64
N SER A 134 -2.44 3.21 13.61
CA SER A 134 -1.41 4.24 13.46
C SER A 134 -2.02 5.62 13.16
N LEU A 135 -3.12 5.67 12.42
CA LEU A 135 -3.88 6.88 12.13
C LEU A 135 -4.51 7.46 13.40
N ALA A 136 -5.10 6.62 14.25
CA ALA A 136 -5.60 7.03 15.56
C ALA A 136 -4.49 7.67 16.40
N PHE A 137 -3.28 7.11 16.36
CA PHE A 137 -2.13 7.71 17.03
C PHE A 137 -1.67 9.04 16.40
N LEU A 138 -1.76 9.19 15.07
CA LEU A 138 -1.51 10.50 14.44
C LEU A 138 -2.46 11.57 14.99
N PHE A 139 -3.75 11.27 15.19
CA PHE A 139 -4.67 12.23 15.80
C PHE A 139 -4.23 12.67 17.19
N VAL A 140 -3.69 11.76 18.00
CA VAL A 140 -3.10 12.10 19.30
C VAL A 140 -1.94 13.09 19.11
N LEU A 141 -1.04 12.85 18.15
CA LEU A 141 0.04 13.78 17.83
C LEU A 141 -0.47 15.14 17.37
N LEU A 142 -1.49 15.20 16.50
CA LEU A 142 -2.07 16.46 16.05
C LEU A 142 -2.62 17.30 17.21
N ILE A 143 -3.30 16.65 18.17
CA ILE A 143 -3.82 17.31 19.38
C ILE A 143 -2.67 17.82 20.26
N VAL A 144 -1.66 16.97 20.54
CA VAL A 144 -0.51 17.32 21.40
C VAL A 144 0.30 18.48 20.83
N TYR A 145 0.47 18.53 19.50
CA TYR A 145 1.20 19.59 18.82
C TYR A 145 0.32 20.79 18.42
N GLY A 146 -0.98 20.78 18.72
CA GLY A 146 -1.90 21.87 18.40
C GLY A 146 -2.11 22.11 16.90
N ILE A 147 -1.97 21.07 16.07
CA ILE A 147 -2.10 21.17 14.61
C ILE A 147 -3.56 20.90 14.22
N ASN A 148 -4.19 21.86 13.53
CA ASN A 148 -5.52 21.68 12.97
C ASN A 148 -5.40 21.16 11.51
N PRO A 149 -5.91 19.96 11.19
CA PRO A 149 -5.81 19.38 9.85
C PRO A 149 -6.62 20.12 8.77
N GLY A 150 -7.55 21.02 9.17
CA GLY A 150 -8.39 21.77 8.24
C GLY A 150 -9.37 20.87 7.47
N LEU A 151 -9.89 21.36 6.33
CA LEU A 151 -10.91 20.65 5.53
C LEU A 151 -10.33 19.49 4.68
N GLY A 152 -9.02 19.48 4.44
CA GLY A 152 -8.36 18.44 3.65
C GLY A 152 -8.53 17.03 4.24
N ILE A 153 -8.75 16.93 5.55
CA ILE A 153 -9.01 15.67 6.25
C ILE A 153 -10.21 14.90 5.71
N LEU A 154 -11.21 15.60 5.16
CA LEU A 154 -12.40 14.96 4.56
C LEU A 154 -12.05 14.13 3.32
N LEU A 155 -10.93 14.45 2.65
CA LEU A 155 -10.41 13.70 1.51
C LEU A 155 -9.46 12.57 1.93
N SER A 156 -9.06 12.49 3.21
CA SER A 156 -8.18 11.42 3.69
C SER A 156 -8.68 9.99 3.40
N PRO A 157 -10.00 9.68 3.43
CA PRO A 157 -10.47 8.34 3.05
C PRO A 157 -10.25 8.04 1.56
N VAL A 158 -10.37 9.05 0.69
CA VAL A 158 -10.12 8.92 -0.75
C VAL A 158 -8.65 8.61 -1.00
N TRP A 159 -7.74 9.37 -0.37
CA TRP A 159 -6.30 9.14 -0.51
C TRP A 159 -5.87 7.79 0.05
N THR A 160 -6.45 7.38 1.18
CA THR A 160 -6.24 6.03 1.74
C THR A 160 -6.66 4.95 0.74
N ALA A 161 -7.83 5.10 0.12
CA ALA A 161 -8.30 4.15 -0.91
C ALA A 161 -7.37 4.10 -2.12
N MET A 162 -6.86 5.25 -2.58
CA MET A 162 -5.91 5.29 -3.69
C MET A 162 -4.57 4.62 -3.37
N VAL A 163 -4.05 4.78 -2.15
CA VAL A 163 -2.85 4.05 -1.70
C VAL A 163 -3.11 2.54 -1.69
N ILE A 164 -4.27 2.10 -1.20
CA ILE A 164 -4.66 0.68 -1.20
C ILE A 164 -4.72 0.13 -2.62
N LEU A 165 -5.35 0.85 -3.56
CA LEU A 165 -5.45 0.41 -4.95
C LEU A 165 -4.08 0.31 -5.63
N LEU A 166 -3.23 1.33 -5.46
CA LEU A 166 -1.88 1.33 -6.01
C LEU A 166 -1.06 0.15 -5.47
N ALA A 167 -1.12 -0.07 -4.15
CA ALA A 167 -0.40 -1.14 -3.48
C ALA A 167 -0.94 -2.54 -3.86
N ALA A 168 -2.26 -2.69 -3.94
CA ALA A 168 -2.89 -3.93 -4.36
C ALA A 168 -2.55 -4.28 -5.81
N GLY A 169 -2.57 -3.30 -6.72
CA GLY A 169 -2.16 -3.51 -8.12
C GLY A 169 -0.71 -3.96 -8.26
N ALA A 170 0.21 -3.26 -7.60
CA ALA A 170 1.63 -3.66 -7.57
C ALA A 170 1.84 -5.01 -6.88
N GLY A 171 1.14 -5.26 -5.78
CA GLY A 171 1.19 -6.51 -5.02
C GLY A 171 0.67 -7.71 -5.81
N LEU A 172 -0.37 -7.54 -6.63
CA LEU A 172 -0.88 -8.58 -7.52
C LEU A 172 0.15 -8.98 -8.57
N VAL A 173 0.75 -7.99 -9.25
CA VAL A 173 1.83 -8.25 -10.23
C VAL A 173 3.00 -8.96 -9.55
N ALA A 174 3.44 -8.45 -8.41
CA ALA A 174 4.53 -9.06 -7.65
C ALA A 174 4.21 -10.49 -7.21
N SER A 175 2.97 -10.76 -6.78
CA SER A 175 2.52 -12.09 -6.39
C SER A 175 2.57 -13.09 -7.54
N ALA A 176 2.04 -12.68 -8.70
CA ALA A 176 2.05 -13.51 -9.90
C ALA A 176 3.47 -13.78 -10.41
N LEU A 177 4.34 -12.76 -10.40
CA LEU A 177 5.75 -12.91 -10.75
C LEU A 177 6.48 -13.82 -9.77
N MET A 178 6.18 -13.74 -8.47
CA MET A 178 6.86 -14.54 -7.44
C MET A 178 6.55 -16.03 -7.51
N VAL A 179 5.33 -16.40 -7.94
CA VAL A 179 4.99 -17.80 -8.23
C VAL A 179 5.86 -18.36 -9.37
N ARG A 180 6.10 -17.54 -10.40
CA ARG A 180 6.87 -17.94 -11.59
C ARG A 180 8.39 -17.86 -11.37
N TYR A 181 8.85 -16.86 -10.64
CA TYR A 181 10.27 -16.53 -10.43
C TYR A 181 10.54 -16.31 -8.94
N ARG A 182 11.34 -17.19 -8.33
CA ARG A 182 11.65 -17.12 -6.89
C ARG A 182 12.47 -15.88 -6.52
N ASP A 183 13.25 -15.33 -7.45
CA ASP A 183 14.11 -14.16 -7.21
C ASP A 183 13.31 -12.90 -6.84
N ILE A 184 12.02 -12.86 -7.20
CA ILE A 184 11.11 -11.77 -6.83
C ILE A 184 11.02 -11.60 -5.30
N ALA A 185 11.31 -12.66 -4.53
CA ALA A 185 11.46 -12.60 -3.07
C ALA A 185 12.49 -11.56 -2.61
N TYR A 186 13.55 -11.35 -3.39
CA TYR A 186 14.62 -10.40 -3.10
C TYR A 186 14.42 -9.07 -3.81
N VAL A 187 13.86 -9.10 -5.03
CA VAL A 187 13.61 -7.90 -5.83
C VAL A 187 12.58 -6.99 -5.17
N VAL A 188 11.48 -7.53 -4.63
CA VAL A 188 10.41 -6.72 -4.04
C VAL A 188 10.89 -5.92 -2.83
N PRO A 189 11.52 -6.51 -1.80
CA PRO A 189 12.05 -5.74 -0.67
C PRO A 189 13.08 -4.70 -1.09
N PHE A 190 13.97 -5.05 -2.02
CA PHE A 190 14.97 -4.11 -2.53
C PHE A 190 14.32 -2.92 -3.26
N ALA A 191 13.35 -3.18 -4.13
CA ALA A 191 12.61 -2.13 -4.84
C ALA A 191 11.86 -1.22 -3.86
N LEU A 192 11.19 -1.79 -2.86
CA LEU A 192 10.50 -1.01 -1.83
C LEU A 192 11.49 -0.16 -1.01
N GLN A 193 12.66 -0.71 -0.64
CA GLN A 193 13.69 0.07 0.03
C GLN A 193 14.19 1.23 -0.83
N PHE A 194 14.38 1.01 -2.13
CA PHE A 194 14.74 2.08 -3.06
C PHE A 194 13.63 3.15 -3.17
N LEU A 195 12.36 2.73 -3.30
CA LEU A 195 11.21 3.64 -3.37
C LEU A 195 11.06 4.50 -2.10
N LEU A 196 11.38 3.96 -0.92
CA LEU A 196 11.37 4.71 0.35
C LEU A 196 12.26 5.96 0.24
N TYR A 197 13.49 5.80 -0.28
CA TYR A 197 14.44 6.90 -0.43
C TYR A 197 14.14 7.79 -1.65
N ALA A 198 13.54 7.22 -2.69
CA ALA A 198 13.07 7.96 -3.87
C ALA A 198 11.74 8.70 -3.65
N SER A 199 11.24 8.76 -2.41
CA SER A 199 10.00 9.45 -2.05
C SER A 199 10.26 10.49 -0.93
N PRO A 200 9.61 11.67 -0.96
CA PRO A 200 9.87 12.74 -0.01
C PRO A 200 9.05 12.52 1.27
N ILE A 201 9.47 11.53 2.07
CA ILE A 201 8.78 11.15 3.31
C ILE A 201 9.27 12.01 4.48
N ALA A 202 10.58 12.25 4.56
CA ALA A 202 11.21 12.89 5.71
C ALA A 202 11.35 14.42 5.61
N TYR A 203 11.19 14.96 4.40
CA TYR A 203 11.43 16.36 4.05
C TYR A 203 10.43 16.85 3.01
N SER A 204 10.26 18.17 2.90
CA SER A 204 9.40 18.79 1.89
C SER A 204 9.99 18.66 0.48
N ILE A 205 9.15 18.40 -0.53
CA ILE A 205 9.56 18.34 -1.95
C ILE A 205 10.21 19.65 -2.44
N SER A 206 9.91 20.77 -1.77
CA SER A 206 10.55 22.07 -2.04
C SER A 206 12.06 22.07 -1.82
N ALA A 207 12.58 21.18 -0.95
CA ALA A 207 14.01 21.02 -0.68
C ALA A 207 14.76 20.27 -1.80
N VAL A 208 14.04 19.61 -2.71
CA VAL A 208 14.65 18.83 -3.79
C VAL A 208 15.12 19.77 -4.91
N PRO A 209 16.41 19.69 -5.32
CA PRO A 209 16.91 20.44 -6.47
C PRO A 209 16.12 20.17 -7.74
N SER A 210 15.93 21.20 -8.58
CA SER A 210 15.11 21.13 -9.79
C SER A 210 15.48 19.99 -10.74
N ARG A 211 16.78 19.66 -10.87
CA ARG A 211 17.29 18.56 -11.69
C ARG A 211 16.73 17.19 -11.30
N TYR A 212 16.49 16.96 -10.02
CA TYR A 212 16.00 15.66 -9.52
C TYR A 212 14.48 15.63 -9.35
N ARG A 213 13.81 16.78 -9.40
CA ARG A 213 12.37 16.90 -9.18
C ARG A 213 11.55 16.03 -10.14
N VAL A 214 11.99 15.86 -11.38
CA VAL A 214 11.34 14.99 -12.39
C VAL A 214 11.16 13.55 -11.89
N ILE A 215 12.11 13.01 -11.14
CA ILE A 215 12.04 11.63 -10.62
C ILE A 215 10.92 11.52 -9.58
N TYR A 216 10.79 12.55 -8.72
CA TYR A 216 9.74 12.64 -7.71
C TYR A 216 8.38 12.90 -8.34
N ASP A 217 8.33 13.71 -9.39
CA ASP A 217 7.08 14.06 -10.08
C ASP A 217 6.52 12.90 -10.92
N ILE A 218 7.33 11.92 -11.31
CA ILE A 218 6.86 10.72 -12.03
C ILE A 218 6.35 9.64 -11.05
N ASN A 219 6.81 9.67 -9.80
CA ASN A 219 6.50 8.65 -8.82
C ASN A 219 5.08 8.86 -8.24
N PRO A 220 4.10 7.97 -8.53
CA PRO A 220 2.73 8.14 -8.06
C PRO A 220 2.59 8.10 -6.54
N LEU A 221 3.54 7.44 -5.85
CA LEU A 221 3.57 7.41 -4.40
C LEU A 221 3.93 8.77 -3.81
N THR A 222 4.78 9.54 -4.51
CA THR A 222 5.14 10.90 -4.09
C THR A 222 3.92 11.81 -4.11
N TRP A 223 3.03 11.66 -5.11
CA TRP A 223 1.79 12.42 -5.15
C TRP A 223 0.91 12.09 -3.95
N LEU A 224 0.65 10.81 -3.69
CA LEU A 224 -0.17 10.36 -2.56
C LEU A 224 0.41 10.78 -1.19
N LEU A 225 1.73 10.75 -1.03
CA LEU A 225 2.38 11.22 0.20
C LEU A 225 2.13 12.72 0.45
N GLN A 226 2.20 13.53 -0.60
CA GLN A 226 1.88 14.95 -0.51
C GLN A 226 0.39 15.19 -0.23
N GLU A 227 -0.51 14.41 -0.82
CA GLU A 227 -1.95 14.49 -0.52
C GLU A 227 -2.24 14.18 0.95
N PHE A 228 -1.52 13.22 1.56
CA PHE A 228 -1.60 12.94 3.00
C PHE A 228 -1.08 14.11 3.84
N GLN A 229 0.07 14.68 3.47
CA GLN A 229 0.62 15.85 4.17
C GLN A 229 -0.33 17.06 4.05
N TRP A 230 -0.95 17.27 2.89
CA TRP A 230 -2.01 18.27 2.71
C TRP A 230 -3.22 18.00 3.61
N ALA A 231 -3.74 16.76 3.60
CA ALA A 231 -4.95 16.40 4.32
C ALA A 231 -4.82 16.50 5.85
N PHE A 232 -3.64 16.21 6.42
CA PHE A 232 -3.45 16.15 7.87
C PHE A 232 -2.68 17.33 8.47
N LEU A 233 -1.82 18.01 7.70
CA LEU A 233 -0.90 19.01 8.21
C LEU A 233 -1.20 20.44 7.72
N HIS A 234 -2.37 20.65 7.10
CA HIS A 234 -2.78 21.94 6.56
C HIS A 234 -1.76 22.57 5.61
N GLN A 235 -1.07 21.74 4.83
CA GLN A 235 -0.10 22.19 3.83
C GLN A 235 -0.80 22.82 2.62
N PRO A 236 -0.09 23.53 1.74
CA PRO A 236 -0.67 24.00 0.48
C PRO A 236 -1.23 22.83 -0.33
N ALA A 237 -2.41 23.02 -0.93
CA ALA A 237 -3.01 22.01 -1.79
C ALA A 237 -2.07 21.70 -2.97
N PRO A 238 -1.87 20.42 -3.30
CA PRO A 238 -1.13 20.04 -4.49
C PRO A 238 -1.77 20.60 -5.76
N PRO A 239 -1.00 20.78 -6.84
CA PRO A 239 -1.55 21.26 -8.11
C PRO A 239 -2.56 20.26 -8.69
N ILE A 240 -3.56 20.78 -9.42
CA ILE A 240 -4.71 20.00 -9.92
C ILE A 240 -4.29 18.79 -10.76
N TRP A 241 -3.21 18.91 -11.54
CA TRP A 241 -2.69 17.81 -12.33
C TRP A 241 -2.24 16.63 -11.46
N GLN A 242 -1.64 16.92 -10.31
CA GLN A 242 -1.15 15.92 -9.35
C GLN A 242 -2.32 15.21 -8.67
N ILE A 243 -3.34 15.97 -8.24
CA ILE A 243 -4.60 15.44 -7.68
C ILE A 243 -5.31 14.52 -8.68
N THR A 244 -5.31 14.89 -9.96
CA THR A 244 -5.95 14.08 -11.00
C THR A 244 -5.20 12.77 -11.24
N LEU A 245 -3.87 12.84 -11.36
CA LEU A 245 -3.04 11.66 -11.58
C LEU A 245 -2.97 10.74 -10.35
N SER A 246 -3.05 11.28 -9.14
CA SER A 246 -3.10 10.50 -7.90
C SER A 246 -4.39 9.70 -7.74
N ILE A 247 -5.42 9.98 -8.55
CA ILE A 247 -6.64 9.15 -8.66
C ILE A 247 -6.52 8.19 -9.84
N VAL A 248 -6.20 8.69 -11.02
CA VAL A 248 -6.23 7.90 -12.27
C VAL A 248 -5.17 6.80 -12.27
N VAL A 249 -3.94 7.11 -11.84
CA VAL A 249 -2.83 6.15 -11.93
C VAL A 249 -3.00 4.96 -10.99
N PRO A 250 -3.37 5.11 -9.70
CA PRO A 250 -3.67 3.96 -8.85
C PRO A 250 -4.76 3.04 -9.39
N ILE A 251 -5.83 3.60 -9.96
CA ILE A 251 -6.90 2.81 -10.60
C ILE A 251 -6.35 2.04 -11.81
N ALA A 252 -5.59 2.70 -12.68
CA ALA A 252 -4.98 2.07 -13.85
C ALA A 252 -3.99 0.96 -13.45
N VAL A 253 -3.17 1.18 -12.43
CA VAL A 253 -2.23 0.18 -11.89
C VAL A 253 -2.97 -1.00 -11.28
N PHE A 254 -4.06 -0.76 -10.55
CA PHE A 254 -4.89 -1.84 -10.01
C PHE A 254 -5.52 -2.69 -11.10
N VAL A 255 -6.16 -2.06 -12.09
CA VAL A 255 -6.79 -2.77 -13.21
C VAL A 255 -5.73 -3.52 -14.05
N GLY A 256 -4.62 -2.86 -14.37
CA GLY A 256 -3.51 -3.47 -15.09
C GLY A 256 -2.91 -4.66 -14.33
N GLY A 257 -2.69 -4.51 -13.03
CA GLY A 257 -2.17 -5.58 -12.17
C GLY A 257 -3.13 -6.77 -12.07
N ALA A 258 -4.44 -6.50 -11.99
CA ALA A 258 -5.46 -7.54 -12.01
C ALA A 258 -5.47 -8.34 -13.32
N VAL A 259 -5.37 -7.64 -14.46
CA VAL A 259 -5.31 -8.30 -15.79
C VAL A 259 -4.04 -9.12 -15.94
N ILE A 260 -2.88 -8.59 -15.52
CA ILE A 260 -1.60 -9.34 -15.54
C ILE A 260 -1.69 -10.59 -14.66
N PHE A 261 -2.27 -10.47 -13.47
CA PHE A 261 -2.46 -11.60 -12.56
C PHE A 261 -3.29 -12.73 -13.21
N GLU A 262 -4.45 -12.39 -13.75
CA GLU A 262 -5.36 -13.35 -14.42
C GLU A 262 -4.72 -14.01 -15.65
N GLN A 263 -3.89 -13.28 -16.39
CA GLN A 263 -3.13 -13.86 -17.51
C GLN A 263 -2.09 -14.88 -17.02
N MET A 264 -1.40 -14.59 -15.92
CA MET A 264 -0.38 -15.46 -15.35
C MET A 264 -0.97 -16.65 -14.58
N GLU A 265 -2.15 -16.50 -13.98
CA GLU A 265 -2.83 -17.54 -13.20
C GLU A 265 -3.05 -18.83 -14.00
N ARG A 266 -3.22 -18.72 -15.31
CA ARG A 266 -3.37 -19.85 -16.24
C ARG A 266 -2.21 -20.84 -16.18
N GLY A 267 -0.99 -20.35 -15.93
CA GLY A 267 0.22 -21.16 -15.84
C GLY A 267 0.56 -21.62 -14.42
N PHE A 268 -0.22 -21.23 -13.40
CA PHE A 268 0.12 -21.59 -12.02
C PHE A 268 0.00 -23.09 -11.75
N ALA A 269 -0.90 -23.80 -12.44
CA ALA A 269 -1.09 -25.24 -12.25
C ALA A 269 0.16 -26.07 -12.61
N ASP A 270 1.02 -25.56 -13.49
CA ASP A 270 2.25 -26.25 -13.92
C ASP A 270 3.45 -25.98 -13.00
N VAL A 271 3.35 -24.98 -12.11
CA VAL A 271 4.46 -24.47 -11.29
C VAL A 271 4.20 -24.67 -9.78
N ILE A 272 2.93 -24.70 -9.38
CA ILE A 272 2.44 -24.92 -8.00
C ILE A 272 2.25 -26.42 -7.71
#